data_AF-A0AAV9W2Z4-F1
#
_entry.id   AF-A0AAV9W2Z4-F1
#
_cell.length_a   1.000
_cell.length_b   1.000
_cell.length_c   1.000
_cell.angle_alpha   90.00
_cell.angle_beta   90.00
_cell.angle_gamma   90.00
#
_symmetry.space_group_name_H-M   'P 1'
#
loop_
_entity.id
_entity.type
_entity.pdbx_description
1 polymer ?
#
loop_
_entity_poly.entity_id
_entity_poly.type
_entity_poly.pdbx_seq_one_letter_code
_entity_poly.pdbx_strand_id
1 'polypeptide(L)'
;MPSRSSGKQPMSNGSSWNGESSSSGGGGATQEGPRDRNSKIDAILAAAPRLSLLDDESLQPPSYDDANSIRSGFLPAKSSSLQDDIGVGVQDAIEFEYAFQVAQSHAELATSVVRRPGSKTTVLAIQRLALGSHKPNLQAATTFKLTAVPLAANQLELTARASAEMSMRSIQIGMLDIAEDDPDIQCGMIDWSERGLGSATGSGTDLPPVFFERSYPLPPDILMFLNTFSFKGNSSRRVRASTVGIGQQGFNARFITGPGSILDAKAAWVAIPKDSLRFDCGVFEITSKPSSSVATGSVNFTKWKFPKKQPPNVFIGLSGFDRDLSRPFRHSVAVTGKSHEGFSWTVRNWDESTISLSWGAVISWIAIANPINAA
;
A
#
# COMPACT_ATOMS: atom_id res chain seq x y z
N MET A 1 -5.33 17.14 -40.21
CA MET A 1 -5.57 17.26 -38.75
C MET A 1 -4.52 16.43 -38.03
N PRO A 2 -3.68 16.98 -37.14
CA PRO A 2 -2.64 16.18 -36.50
C PRO A 2 -3.22 15.43 -35.29
N SER A 3 -3.08 14.12 -35.30
CA SER A 3 -3.46 13.22 -34.20
C SER A 3 -2.51 13.42 -33.02
N ARG A 4 -3.02 13.97 -31.91
CA ARG A 4 -2.30 14.01 -30.64
C ARG A 4 -2.30 12.60 -30.02
N SER A 5 -1.13 11.99 -30.05
CA SER A 5 -0.77 10.80 -29.27
C SER A 5 -0.86 11.13 -27.78
N SER A 6 -1.77 10.45 -27.06
CA SER A 6 -1.89 10.52 -25.60
C SER A 6 -0.81 9.63 -24.98
N GLY A 7 0.20 10.26 -24.39
CA GLY A 7 1.29 9.58 -23.68
C GLY A 7 0.74 8.75 -22.51
N LYS A 8 0.90 7.43 -22.60
CA LYS A 8 0.88 6.56 -21.42
C LYS A 8 2.07 6.96 -20.55
N GLN A 9 1.90 7.09 -19.24
CA GLN A 9 3.06 7.04 -18.36
C GLN A 9 3.71 5.66 -18.56
N PRO A 10 4.97 5.58 -19.01
CA PRO A 10 5.66 4.30 -19.05
C PRO A 10 5.73 3.76 -17.63
N MET A 11 5.54 2.45 -17.45
CA MET A 11 6.02 1.79 -16.24
C MET A 11 7.50 2.17 -16.12
N SER A 12 7.84 2.94 -15.08
CA SER A 12 9.22 3.39 -14.89
C SER A 12 10.06 2.14 -14.62
N ASN A 13 10.82 1.72 -15.63
CA ASN A 13 11.90 0.77 -15.40
C ASN A 13 12.90 1.42 -14.46
N GLY A 14 12.85 1.02 -13.19
CA GLY A 14 13.87 1.24 -12.16
C GLY A 14 14.40 2.67 -12.06
N SER A 15 13.67 3.57 -11.42
CA SER A 15 14.31 4.67 -10.72
C SER A 15 15.23 4.08 -9.65
N SER A 16 16.54 4.20 -9.85
CA SER A 16 17.54 3.83 -8.85
C SER A 16 17.30 4.66 -7.59
N TRP A 17 16.94 3.99 -6.50
CA TRP A 17 16.93 4.57 -5.16
C TRP A 17 18.39 4.77 -4.72
N ASN A 18 19.05 5.80 -5.26
CA ASN A 18 20.36 6.20 -4.79
C ASN A 18 20.19 6.87 -3.43
N GLY A 19 20.41 6.11 -2.36
CA GLY A 19 20.57 6.67 -1.03
C GLY A 19 21.81 7.55 -1.01
N GLU A 20 21.61 8.86 -0.82
CA GLU A 20 22.68 9.78 -0.51
C GLU A 20 23.30 9.37 0.82
N SER A 21 24.46 8.73 0.74
CA SER A 21 25.34 8.51 1.89
C SER A 21 26.16 9.78 2.07
N SER A 22 25.66 10.70 2.89
CA SER A 22 26.44 11.87 3.32
C SER A 22 27.55 11.40 4.27
N SER A 23 28.74 11.20 3.72
CA SER A 23 29.99 11.06 4.48
C SER A 23 30.57 12.45 4.73
N SER A 24 30.61 12.87 6.00
CA SER A 24 31.27 14.11 6.42
C SER A 24 32.77 13.86 6.56
N GLY A 25 33.51 14.06 5.48
CA GLY A 25 34.96 14.24 5.47
C GLY A 25 35.32 15.73 5.60
N GLY A 26 36.10 16.08 6.61
CA GLY A 26 36.49 17.47 6.90
C GLY A 26 37.61 18.02 6.03
N GLY A 27 37.87 19.33 6.22
CA GLY A 27 39.10 20.01 5.84
C GLY A 27 38.90 21.32 5.09
N GLY A 28 39.47 22.41 5.63
CA GLY A 28 39.90 23.56 4.82
C GLY A 28 39.34 24.92 5.23
N ALA A 29 40.12 25.66 6.03
CA ALA A 29 40.00 27.11 6.16
C ALA A 29 40.24 27.82 4.81
N THR A 30 39.65 29.01 4.59
CA THR A 30 40.33 30.33 4.58
C THR A 30 39.41 31.39 3.92
N GLN A 31 39.54 32.63 4.42
CA GLN A 31 39.40 33.92 3.73
C GLN A 31 38.07 34.68 3.81
N GLU A 32 38.11 35.69 4.69
CA GLU A 32 37.29 36.89 4.73
C GLU A 32 37.43 37.73 3.45
N GLY A 33 36.32 38.32 3.01
CA GLY A 33 36.27 39.40 2.03
C GLY A 33 34.87 40.01 2.00
N PRO A 34 34.71 41.34 2.16
CA PRO A 34 33.40 41.96 2.24
C PRO A 34 32.83 42.17 0.84
N ARG A 35 31.56 41.81 0.64
CA ARG A 35 30.80 42.18 -0.55
C ARG A 35 29.52 42.89 -0.15
N ASP A 36 29.54 44.20 -0.37
CA ASP A 36 28.38 45.05 -0.60
C ASP A 36 27.44 44.42 -1.64
N ARG A 37 26.17 44.22 -1.27
CA ARG A 37 25.06 44.21 -2.22
C ARG A 37 23.83 44.88 -1.62
N ASN A 38 23.67 46.14 -2.01
CA ASN A 38 22.37 46.77 -2.18
C ASN A 38 21.50 45.94 -3.13
N SER A 39 20.34 45.48 -2.66
CA SER A 39 19.18 45.27 -3.51
C SER A 39 17.92 45.60 -2.74
N LYS A 40 17.34 46.75 -3.08
CA LYS A 40 16.00 47.20 -2.75
C LYS A 40 15.00 46.10 -3.12
N ILE A 41 14.17 45.69 -2.16
CA ILE A 41 12.91 45.01 -2.43
C ILE A 41 11.82 46.00 -2.05
N ASP A 42 11.12 46.48 -3.07
CA ASP A 42 9.92 47.29 -2.92
C ASP A 42 8.80 46.44 -2.31
N ALA A 43 8.30 46.93 -1.18
CA ALA A 43 7.11 46.42 -0.52
C ALA A 43 5.87 46.98 -1.25
N ILE A 44 5.06 46.09 -1.83
CA ILE A 44 3.66 46.39 -2.17
C ILE A 44 2.79 45.49 -1.30
N LEU A 45 2.38 46.06 -0.16
CA LEU A 45 1.26 45.57 0.64
C LEU A 45 -0.04 45.88 -0.12
N ALA A 46 -0.72 44.84 -0.61
CA ALA A 46 -2.13 44.92 -0.93
C ALA A 46 -2.92 44.41 0.27
N ALA A 47 -3.70 45.31 0.87
CA ALA A 47 -4.60 45.05 1.98
C ALA A 47 -5.72 44.09 1.56
N ALA A 48 -5.87 42.97 2.29
CA ALA A 48 -7.08 42.17 2.28
C ALA A 48 -7.98 42.58 3.47
N PRO A 49 -9.31 42.62 3.31
CA PRO A 49 -10.22 43.08 4.36
C PRO A 49 -10.25 42.10 5.53
N ARG A 50 -10.11 42.65 6.76
CA ARG A 50 -10.36 41.93 8.01
C ARG A 50 -11.86 41.63 8.11
N LEU A 51 -12.23 40.36 7.97
CA LEU A 51 -13.52 39.85 8.44
C LEU A 51 -13.47 39.73 9.96
N SER A 52 -14.41 40.38 10.62
CA SER A 52 -14.66 40.29 12.05
C SER A 52 -15.03 38.85 12.44
N LEU A 53 -14.25 38.26 13.35
CA LEU A 53 -14.65 37.07 14.09
C LEU A 53 -15.90 37.40 14.92
N LEU A 54 -17.00 36.73 14.61
CA LEU A 54 -18.11 36.53 15.53
C LEU A 54 -17.80 35.24 16.28
N ASP A 55 -17.57 35.36 17.59
CA ASP A 55 -17.43 34.23 18.49
C ASP A 55 -18.80 33.56 18.65
N ASP A 56 -19.01 32.47 17.91
CA ASP A 56 -20.18 31.61 18.05
C ASP A 56 -19.87 30.52 19.09
N GLU A 57 -20.24 30.77 20.35
CA GLU A 57 -20.09 29.85 21.49
C GLU A 57 -21.04 28.63 21.45
N SER A 58 -21.72 28.36 20.33
CA SER A 58 -22.68 27.23 20.23
C SER A 58 -22.09 25.90 19.76
N LEU A 59 -20.77 25.81 19.52
CA LEU A 59 -20.08 24.57 19.14
C LEU A 59 -19.26 24.00 20.31
N GLN A 60 -19.95 23.49 21.33
CA GLN A 60 -19.28 22.53 22.23
C GLN A 60 -19.00 21.24 21.44
N PRO A 61 -17.73 20.76 21.41
CA PRO A 61 -17.46 19.43 20.89
C PRO A 61 -18.28 18.40 21.69
N PRO A 62 -18.82 17.36 21.04
CA PRO A 62 -19.62 16.36 21.74
C PRO A 62 -18.82 15.77 22.92
N SER A 63 -19.49 15.67 24.07
CA SER A 63 -18.95 15.05 25.28
C SER A 63 -18.43 13.66 24.96
N TYR A 64 -17.22 13.37 25.44
CA TYR A 64 -16.47 12.13 25.20
C TYR A 64 -17.18 10.89 25.76
N ASP A 65 -18.18 11.06 26.62
CA ASP A 65 -18.89 9.96 27.28
C ASP A 65 -19.98 9.29 26.42
N ASP A 66 -20.44 9.92 25.33
CA ASP A 66 -21.47 9.34 24.45
C ASP A 66 -20.90 8.35 23.41
N ALA A 67 -19.57 8.24 23.29
CA ALA A 67 -18.90 7.29 22.39
C ALA A 67 -18.79 5.86 22.96
N ASN A 68 -19.19 5.64 24.22
CA ASN A 68 -19.06 4.36 24.92
C ASN A 68 -20.25 3.38 24.71
N SER A 69 -21.21 3.71 23.84
CA SER A 69 -22.30 2.81 23.46
C SER A 69 -22.10 2.24 22.06
N ILE A 70 -20.99 1.53 21.83
CA ILE A 70 -20.84 0.67 20.65
C ILE A 70 -20.60 -0.76 21.13
N ARG A 71 -21.69 -1.52 21.18
CA ARG A 71 -21.63 -2.99 21.16
C ARG A 71 -20.72 -3.41 20.01
N SER A 72 -19.88 -4.41 20.26
CA SER A 72 -19.22 -5.24 19.25
C SER A 72 -20.25 -5.98 18.40
N GLY A 73 -21.01 -5.24 17.60
CA GLY A 73 -21.85 -5.75 16.55
C GLY A 73 -20.98 -5.91 15.32
N PHE A 74 -20.56 -7.15 15.04
CA PHE A 74 -20.26 -7.55 13.68
C PHE A 74 -21.52 -7.27 12.85
N LEU A 75 -21.55 -6.16 12.13
CA LEU A 75 -22.46 -6.02 11.01
C LEU A 75 -21.71 -6.63 9.83
N PRO A 76 -21.99 -7.87 9.41
CA PRO A 76 -21.54 -8.30 8.09
C PRO A 76 -22.04 -7.24 7.10
N ALA A 77 -21.15 -6.78 6.23
CA ALA A 77 -21.56 -5.98 5.09
C ALA A 77 -22.77 -6.70 4.46
N LYS A 78 -23.87 -5.97 4.20
CA LYS A 78 -25.04 -6.55 3.53
C LYS A 78 -24.53 -7.19 2.24
N SER A 79 -24.54 -8.52 2.17
CA SER A 79 -24.17 -9.23 0.96
C SER A 79 -25.17 -8.80 -0.11
N SER A 80 -24.73 -7.96 -1.05
CA SER A 80 -25.49 -7.71 -2.27
C SER A 80 -25.76 -9.07 -2.92
N SER A 81 -27.00 -9.26 -3.37
CA SER A 81 -27.54 -10.50 -3.95
C SER A 81 -26.52 -11.32 -4.74
N LEU A 82 -26.48 -12.63 -4.45
CA LEU A 82 -25.77 -13.66 -5.21
C LEU A 82 -26.10 -13.51 -6.70
N GLN A 83 -25.15 -12.97 -7.45
CA GLN A 83 -25.12 -13.00 -8.89
C GLN A 83 -23.91 -13.88 -9.22
N ASP A 84 -24.16 -15.01 -9.88
CA ASP A 84 -23.16 -15.98 -10.36
C ASP A 84 -22.36 -15.37 -11.51
N ASP A 85 -21.71 -14.23 -11.27
CA ASP A 85 -21.00 -13.47 -12.28
C ASP A 85 -19.50 -13.78 -12.26
N ILE A 86 -19.02 -14.07 -13.47
CA ILE A 86 -17.78 -14.75 -13.80
C ILE A 86 -16.55 -13.95 -13.37
N GLY A 87 -15.67 -14.60 -12.60
CA GLY A 87 -14.23 -14.40 -12.70
C GLY A 87 -13.53 -13.79 -11.49
N VAL A 88 -13.97 -12.62 -11.00
CA VAL A 88 -13.23 -11.90 -9.94
C VAL A 88 -14.14 -11.04 -9.08
N GLY A 89 -13.95 -11.10 -7.77
CA GLY A 89 -14.66 -10.27 -6.81
C GLY A 89 -13.70 -9.46 -5.94
N VAL A 90 -13.85 -8.14 -5.93
CA VAL A 90 -13.35 -7.34 -4.81
C VAL A 90 -14.36 -7.49 -3.68
N GLN A 91 -13.94 -8.06 -2.56
CA GLN A 91 -14.71 -7.93 -1.33
C GLN A 91 -14.32 -6.62 -0.67
N ASP A 92 -15.29 -5.95 -0.03
CA ASP A 92 -15.00 -4.77 0.76
C ASP A 92 -13.92 -5.08 1.80
N ALA A 93 -13.05 -4.10 2.05
CA ALA A 93 -11.94 -4.26 2.95
C ALA A 93 -12.44 -4.66 4.34
N ILE A 94 -11.84 -5.69 4.93
CA ILE A 94 -12.08 -6.01 6.33
C ILE A 94 -11.27 -5.03 7.14
N GLU A 95 -11.97 -4.14 7.82
CA GLU A 95 -11.37 -3.18 8.73
C GLU A 95 -11.46 -3.70 10.17
N PHE A 96 -10.29 -3.90 10.79
CA PHE A 96 -10.19 -4.05 12.23
C PHE A 96 -9.92 -2.67 12.81
N GLU A 97 -10.98 -1.88 12.96
CA GLU A 97 -10.92 -0.65 13.73
C GLU A 97 -11.18 -0.97 15.20
N TYR A 98 -10.09 -1.17 15.94
CA TYR A 98 -10.16 -1.05 17.38
C TYR A 98 -10.23 0.45 17.68
N ALA A 99 -11.42 0.91 18.08
CA ALA A 99 -11.54 2.19 18.77
C ALA A 99 -10.48 2.21 19.87
N PHE A 100 -9.79 3.34 20.02
CA PHE A 100 -8.65 3.59 20.89
C PHE A 100 -8.97 3.38 22.38
N GLN A 101 -9.45 2.21 22.82
CA GLN A 101 -9.35 1.79 24.20
C GLN A 101 -7.88 1.45 24.45
N VAL A 102 -7.16 2.52 24.77
CA VAL A 102 -5.90 2.60 25.49
C VAL A 102 -5.80 1.43 26.48
N ALA A 103 -5.10 0.34 26.12
CA ALA A 103 -4.27 -0.45 27.03
C ALA A 103 -3.68 -1.72 26.39
N GLN A 104 -4.35 -2.39 25.45
CA GLN A 104 -3.93 -3.73 25.04
C GLN A 104 -3.39 -3.77 23.61
N SER A 105 -2.07 -3.85 23.55
CA SER A 105 -1.34 -4.31 22.37
C SER A 105 -1.64 -5.78 22.09
N HIS A 106 -2.01 -6.11 20.86
CA HIS A 106 -2.14 -7.51 20.44
C HIS A 106 -0.88 -7.96 19.70
N ALA A 107 -0.32 -9.09 20.12
CA ALA A 107 0.73 -9.80 19.37
C ALA A 107 0.12 -10.62 18.21
N GLU A 108 -1.16 -10.93 18.29
CA GLU A 108 -1.87 -11.76 17.32
C GLU A 108 -3.34 -11.31 17.25
N LEU A 109 -3.84 -11.14 16.04
CA LEU A 109 -5.25 -10.98 15.72
C LEU A 109 -5.65 -12.12 14.78
N ALA A 110 -6.75 -12.79 15.09
CA ALA A 110 -7.32 -13.82 14.25
C ALA A 110 -8.80 -13.52 14.00
N THR A 111 -9.27 -13.78 12.79
CA THR A 111 -10.69 -13.66 12.42
C THR A 111 -11.05 -14.75 11.41
N SER A 112 -12.34 -15.00 11.22
CA SER A 112 -12.82 -15.76 10.07
C SER A 112 -13.65 -14.87 9.15
N VAL A 113 -13.44 -15.03 7.85
CA VAL A 113 -14.15 -14.27 6.82
C VAL A 113 -14.73 -15.22 5.79
N VAL A 114 -15.89 -14.86 5.25
CA VAL A 114 -16.58 -15.67 4.25
C VAL A 114 -16.12 -15.23 2.86
N ARG A 115 -15.45 -16.13 2.15
CA ARG A 115 -15.07 -15.92 0.75
C ARG A 115 -16.29 -16.02 -0.15
N ARG A 116 -16.19 -15.44 -1.33
CA ARG A 116 -17.20 -15.62 -2.36
C ARG A 116 -17.23 -17.10 -2.75
N PRO A 117 -18.42 -17.73 -2.81
CA PRO A 117 -18.54 -19.09 -3.34
C PRO A 117 -17.88 -19.18 -4.73
N GLY A 118 -17.14 -20.27 -4.98
CA GLY A 118 -16.41 -20.48 -6.24
C GLY A 118 -15.05 -19.78 -6.35
N SER A 119 -14.58 -19.05 -5.32
CA SER A 119 -13.20 -18.55 -5.33
C SER A 119 -12.20 -19.70 -5.11
N LYS A 120 -11.23 -19.86 -6.01
CA LYS A 120 -10.10 -20.78 -5.81
C LYS A 120 -9.10 -20.21 -4.83
N THR A 121 -8.90 -18.90 -4.88
CA THR A 121 -7.84 -18.22 -4.14
C THR A 121 -8.24 -16.80 -3.80
N THR A 122 -7.70 -16.30 -2.70
CA THR A 122 -7.91 -14.95 -2.22
C THR A 122 -6.57 -14.27 -2.06
N VAL A 123 -6.39 -13.14 -2.72
CA VAL A 123 -5.22 -12.28 -2.56
C VAL A 123 -5.52 -11.26 -1.47
N LEU A 124 -4.63 -11.18 -0.48
CA LEU A 124 -4.73 -10.23 0.62
C LEU A 124 -3.81 -9.05 0.35
N ALA A 125 -4.28 -7.85 0.67
CA ALA A 125 -3.48 -6.64 0.54
C ALA A 125 -3.61 -5.74 1.76
N ILE A 126 -2.47 -5.32 2.32
CA ILE A 126 -2.43 -4.41 3.46
C ILE A 126 -2.81 -3.01 2.97
N GLN A 127 -3.94 -2.50 3.46
CA GLN A 127 -4.42 -1.14 3.18
C GLN A 127 -4.12 -0.19 4.34
N ARG A 128 -4.25 -0.68 5.58
CA ARG A 128 -3.90 0.04 6.80
C ARG A 128 -3.06 -0.88 7.66
N LEU A 129 -1.97 -0.34 8.21
CA LEU A 129 -1.17 -1.03 9.20
C LEU A 129 -0.57 0.00 10.15
N ALA A 130 -0.93 -0.13 11.42
CA ALA A 130 -0.38 0.62 12.53
C ALA A 130 0.29 -0.35 13.50
N LEU A 131 1.60 -0.26 13.59
CA LEU A 131 2.45 -0.95 14.54
C LEU A 131 3.02 0.08 15.53
N GLY A 132 3.10 -0.29 16.80
CA GLY A 132 3.55 0.55 17.89
C GLY A 132 5.03 0.92 17.80
N SER A 133 5.46 1.81 18.69
CA SER A 133 6.89 2.11 18.86
C SER A 133 7.63 0.82 19.23
N HIS A 134 8.73 0.56 18.55
CA HIS A 134 9.65 -0.50 18.93
C HIS A 134 10.28 -0.12 20.26
N LYS A 135 10.19 -0.99 21.27
CA LYS A 135 10.98 -0.79 22.49
C LYS A 135 12.45 -0.95 22.12
N PRO A 136 13.37 -0.12 22.61
CA PRO A 136 14.77 -0.07 22.15
C PRO A 136 15.63 -1.29 22.55
N ASN A 137 15.04 -2.48 22.70
CA ASN A 137 15.81 -3.69 22.90
C ASN A 137 16.51 -4.06 21.58
N LEU A 138 17.82 -3.88 21.54
CA LEU A 138 18.62 -3.75 20.32
C LEU A 138 18.70 -5.02 19.45
N GLN A 139 18.13 -6.15 19.88
CA GLN A 139 18.30 -7.44 19.20
C GLN A 139 16.99 -8.06 18.69
N ALA A 140 15.83 -7.60 19.14
CA ALA A 140 14.59 -8.24 18.73
C ALA A 140 14.22 -7.89 17.29
N ALA A 141 13.79 -8.90 16.54
CA ALA A 141 13.31 -8.72 15.18
C ALA A 141 11.92 -8.08 15.17
N THR A 142 11.74 -7.04 14.37
CA THR A 142 10.41 -6.51 14.07
C THR A 142 9.76 -7.42 13.03
N THR A 143 8.75 -8.20 13.42
CA THR A 143 8.10 -9.15 12.52
C THR A 143 6.62 -8.83 12.36
N PHE A 144 6.14 -8.80 11.13
CA PHE A 144 4.73 -8.79 10.78
C PHE A 144 4.43 -9.96 9.84
N LYS A 145 3.41 -10.75 10.15
CA LYS A 145 2.97 -11.90 9.35
C LYS A 145 1.47 -11.83 9.15
N LEU A 146 1.04 -11.84 7.90
CA LEU A 146 -0.35 -12.07 7.50
C LEU A 146 -0.47 -13.45 6.86
N THR A 147 -1.27 -14.31 7.48
CA THR A 147 -1.56 -15.67 7.00
C THR A 147 -3.05 -15.85 6.76
N ALA A 148 -3.37 -16.66 5.76
CA ALA A 148 -4.73 -17.00 5.39
C ALA A 148 -4.81 -18.53 5.32
N VAL A 149 -5.69 -19.14 6.12
CA VAL A 149 -5.89 -20.59 6.15
C VAL A 149 -7.30 -20.89 5.66
N PRO A 150 -7.46 -21.62 4.54
CA PRO A 150 -8.78 -22.03 4.07
C PRO A 150 -9.49 -22.88 5.13
N LEU A 151 -10.73 -22.53 5.44
CA LEU A 151 -11.63 -23.31 6.28
C LEU A 151 -12.73 -23.95 5.41
N ALA A 152 -13.55 -24.82 6.02
CA ALA A 152 -14.73 -25.37 5.37
C ALA A 152 -15.73 -24.27 4.95
N ALA A 153 -16.66 -24.63 4.06
CA ALA A 153 -17.78 -23.75 3.67
C ALA A 153 -17.37 -22.35 3.17
N ASN A 154 -16.34 -22.28 2.32
CA ASN A 154 -15.81 -21.03 1.77
C ASN A 154 -15.30 -20.03 2.81
N GLN A 155 -14.99 -20.45 4.03
CA GLN A 155 -14.39 -19.56 5.02
C GLN A 155 -12.88 -19.48 4.87
N LEU A 156 -12.30 -18.40 5.39
CA LEU A 156 -10.86 -18.14 5.45
C LEU A 156 -10.55 -17.63 6.86
N GLU A 157 -9.66 -18.31 7.56
CA GLU A 157 -9.10 -17.79 8.81
C GLU A 157 -7.95 -16.84 8.47
N LEU A 158 -8.09 -15.58 8.84
CA LEU A 158 -7.04 -14.58 8.70
C LEU A 158 -6.34 -14.39 10.03
N THR A 159 -5.02 -14.55 10.04
CA THR A 159 -4.20 -14.28 11.22
C THR A 159 -3.17 -13.21 10.89
N ALA A 160 -3.20 -12.11 11.63
CA ALA A 160 -2.18 -11.07 11.61
C ALA A 160 -1.37 -11.13 12.91
N ARG A 161 -0.08 -11.44 12.80
CA ARG A 161 0.83 -11.53 13.95
C ARG A 161 1.88 -10.43 13.89
N ALA A 162 2.14 -9.81 15.02
CA ALA A 162 3.26 -8.90 15.22
C ALA A 162 4.14 -9.41 16.37
N SER A 163 5.45 -9.18 16.28
CA SER A 163 6.38 -9.50 17.38
C SER A 163 5.96 -8.80 18.68
N ALA A 164 6.19 -9.41 19.85
CA ALA A 164 5.84 -8.81 21.16
C ALA A 164 6.46 -7.41 21.39
N GLU A 165 7.58 -7.12 20.73
CA GLU A 165 8.29 -5.83 20.79
C GLU A 165 7.60 -4.72 19.96
N MET A 166 6.66 -5.10 19.10
CA MET A 166 5.91 -4.18 18.25
C MET A 166 4.42 -4.50 18.30
N SER A 167 3.70 -3.72 19.09
CA SER A 167 2.27 -3.89 19.25
C SER A 167 1.50 -3.56 17.98
N MET A 168 0.72 -4.50 17.43
CA MET A 168 -0.23 -4.15 16.38
C MET A 168 -1.36 -3.34 17.01
N ARG A 169 -1.65 -2.17 16.44
CA ARG A 169 -2.67 -1.23 16.92
C ARG A 169 -3.89 -1.18 16.01
N SER A 170 -3.69 -1.28 14.70
CA SER A 170 -4.77 -1.30 13.72
C SER A 170 -4.27 -1.95 12.44
N ILE A 171 -5.17 -2.67 11.77
CA ILE A 171 -4.92 -3.28 10.48
C ILE A 171 -6.21 -3.25 9.64
N GLN A 172 -6.07 -2.95 8.36
CA GLN A 172 -7.13 -3.07 7.36
C GLN A 172 -6.59 -3.85 6.18
N ILE A 173 -7.32 -4.89 5.80
CA ILE A 173 -6.91 -5.83 4.77
C ILE A 173 -7.96 -5.81 3.68
N GLY A 174 -7.54 -5.49 2.46
CA GLY A 174 -8.35 -5.73 1.27
C GLY A 174 -8.30 -7.21 0.90
N MET A 175 -9.42 -7.74 0.43
CA MET A 175 -9.50 -9.08 -0.16
C MET A 175 -9.91 -9.02 -1.63
N LEU A 176 -9.17 -9.77 -2.44
CA LEU A 176 -9.47 -9.99 -3.84
C LEU A 176 -9.69 -11.50 -4.06
N ASP A 177 -10.95 -11.90 -4.21
CA ASP A 177 -11.32 -13.26 -4.54
C ASP A 177 -11.20 -13.49 -6.05
N ILE A 178 -10.44 -14.50 -6.43
CA ILE A 178 -10.26 -14.91 -7.82
C ILE A 178 -10.98 -16.24 -8.01
N ALA A 179 -11.90 -16.28 -8.96
CA ALA A 179 -12.69 -17.46 -9.27
C ALA A 179 -11.79 -18.61 -9.76
N GLU A 180 -12.20 -19.84 -9.50
CA GLU A 180 -11.45 -21.03 -9.89
C GLU A 180 -11.24 -21.18 -11.40
N ASP A 181 -12.24 -20.71 -12.14
CA ASP A 181 -12.35 -20.81 -13.58
C ASP A 181 -11.96 -19.53 -14.30
N ASP A 182 -11.46 -18.48 -13.62
CA ASP A 182 -11.02 -17.27 -14.31
C ASP A 182 -9.80 -17.60 -15.21
N PRO A 183 -9.94 -17.52 -16.55
CA PRO A 183 -8.88 -17.92 -17.46
C PRO A 183 -7.79 -16.83 -17.55
N ASP A 184 -8.12 -15.60 -17.18
CA ASP A 184 -7.31 -14.42 -17.42
C ASP A 184 -6.37 -14.12 -16.25
N ILE A 185 -6.80 -14.36 -15.02
CA ILE A 185 -5.98 -14.06 -13.84
C ILE A 185 -5.23 -15.30 -13.37
N GLN A 186 -3.94 -15.10 -13.09
CA GLN A 186 -3.12 -16.05 -12.34
C GLN A 186 -2.50 -15.32 -11.15
N CYS A 187 -2.35 -16.02 -10.03
CA CYS A 187 -1.75 -15.45 -8.83
C CYS A 187 -0.99 -16.50 -8.06
N GLY A 188 -0.16 -16.06 -7.13
CA GLY A 188 0.55 -16.96 -6.23
C GLY A 188 1.24 -16.21 -5.11
N MET A 189 2.10 -16.92 -4.40
CA MET A 189 2.92 -16.38 -3.32
C MET A 189 4.40 -16.50 -3.68
N ILE A 190 5.17 -15.49 -3.31
CA ILE A 190 6.63 -15.53 -3.34
C ILE A 190 7.12 -15.46 -1.90
N ASP A 191 8.05 -16.35 -1.57
CA ASP A 191 8.70 -16.43 -0.27
C ASP A 191 10.21 -16.21 -0.42
N TRP A 192 10.72 -15.12 0.16
CA TRP A 192 12.14 -14.79 0.17
C TRP A 192 12.88 -15.34 1.41
N SER A 193 12.17 -15.92 2.39
CA SER A 193 12.78 -16.40 3.64
C SER A 193 13.57 -17.70 3.48
N GLU A 194 13.12 -18.59 2.61
CA GLU A 194 13.70 -19.94 2.45
C GLU A 194 15.13 -19.92 1.86
N ARG A 195 15.55 -18.81 1.26
CA ARG A 195 16.82 -18.75 0.51
C ARG A 195 18.01 -18.21 1.28
N GLY A 196 17.85 -17.94 2.58
CA GLY A 196 18.93 -17.42 3.41
C GLY A 196 19.48 -16.11 2.85
N LEU A 197 18.78 -15.00 3.14
CA LEU A 197 19.14 -13.61 2.81
C LEU A 197 20.50 -13.14 3.42
N GLY A 198 21.43 -14.05 3.68
CA GLY A 198 22.63 -13.92 4.48
C GLY A 198 23.81 -13.18 3.85
N SER A 199 23.67 -12.53 2.69
CA SER A 199 24.73 -11.66 2.16
C SER A 199 24.18 -10.31 1.71
N ALA A 200 24.41 -9.32 2.57
CA ALA A 200 23.64 -8.08 2.69
C ALA A 200 24.09 -6.91 1.78
N THR A 201 24.59 -7.17 0.56
CA THR A 201 25.05 -6.04 -0.30
C THR A 201 24.68 -6.11 -1.78
N GLY A 202 24.15 -7.21 -2.28
CA GLY A 202 23.72 -7.32 -3.67
C GLY A 202 22.22 -7.16 -3.80
N SER A 203 21.76 -6.38 -4.78
CA SER A 203 20.41 -6.48 -5.34
C SER A 203 20.12 -7.95 -5.69
N GLY A 204 19.61 -8.73 -4.74
CA GLY A 204 19.38 -10.15 -4.86
C GLY A 204 18.37 -10.41 -5.97
N THR A 205 18.88 -10.91 -7.09
CA THR A 205 18.12 -11.17 -8.33
C THR A 205 17.75 -12.65 -8.48
N ASP A 206 18.18 -13.51 -7.55
CA ASP A 206 18.23 -14.96 -7.81
C ASP A 206 17.13 -15.75 -7.09
N LEU A 207 15.87 -15.29 -7.19
CA LEU A 207 14.76 -16.26 -7.19
C LEU A 207 14.71 -16.95 -8.55
N PRO A 208 14.29 -18.22 -8.64
CA PRO A 208 14.01 -18.82 -9.92
C PRO A 208 12.90 -18.00 -10.59
N PRO A 209 12.89 -17.95 -11.92
CA PRO A 209 11.75 -17.39 -12.64
C PRO A 209 10.45 -18.00 -12.13
N VAL A 210 9.46 -17.16 -11.88
CA VAL A 210 8.09 -17.60 -11.62
C VAL A 210 7.46 -17.88 -12.97
N PHE A 211 7.08 -19.13 -13.21
CA PHE A 211 6.35 -19.54 -14.41
C PHE A 211 4.85 -19.43 -14.18
N PHE A 212 4.15 -18.94 -15.18
CA PHE A 212 2.70 -19.00 -15.21
C PHE A 212 2.24 -20.43 -15.50
N GLU A 213 1.16 -20.87 -14.85
CA GLU A 213 0.48 -22.12 -15.17
C GLU A 213 0.00 -22.12 -16.63
N ARG A 214 -0.37 -20.94 -17.13
CA ARG A 214 -0.78 -20.71 -18.52
C ARG A 214 -0.01 -19.52 -19.11
N SER A 215 0.51 -19.69 -20.32
CA SER A 215 1.17 -18.58 -21.02
C SER A 215 0.16 -17.53 -21.47
N TYR A 216 0.53 -16.26 -21.37
CA TYR A 216 -0.28 -15.15 -21.87
C TYR A 216 0.04 -14.84 -23.34
N PRO A 217 -0.94 -14.38 -24.15
CA PRO A 217 -0.67 -13.92 -25.51
C PRO A 217 0.25 -12.70 -25.57
N LEU A 218 0.18 -11.83 -24.56
CA LEU A 218 1.04 -10.68 -24.36
C LEU A 218 1.59 -10.71 -22.93
N PRO A 219 2.82 -10.23 -22.68
CA PRO A 219 3.33 -10.11 -21.32
C PRO A 219 2.31 -9.39 -20.41
N PRO A 220 1.83 -10.04 -19.33
CA PRO A 220 0.83 -9.45 -18.45
C PRO A 220 1.43 -8.32 -17.61
N ASP A 221 0.59 -7.52 -16.98
CA ASP A 221 1.01 -6.65 -15.89
C ASP A 221 1.06 -7.47 -14.58
N ILE A 222 2.17 -7.40 -13.85
CA ILE A 222 2.34 -8.12 -12.58
C ILE A 222 2.33 -7.15 -11.41
N LEU A 223 1.46 -7.42 -10.45
CA LEU A 223 1.31 -6.66 -9.22
C LEU A 223 1.79 -7.47 -8.03
N MET A 224 2.26 -6.78 -7.00
CA MET A 224 2.79 -7.38 -5.77
C MET A 224 2.09 -6.79 -4.55
N PHE A 225 1.74 -7.62 -3.57
CA PHE A 225 1.16 -7.19 -2.31
C PHE A 225 1.94 -7.82 -1.16
N LEU A 226 2.46 -7.01 -0.25
CA LEU A 226 3.22 -7.50 0.90
C LEU A 226 2.29 -8.19 1.90
N ASN A 227 2.68 -9.38 2.33
CA ASN A 227 1.95 -10.16 3.34
C ASN A 227 2.78 -10.36 4.60
N THR A 228 4.08 -10.61 4.43
CA THR A 228 5.00 -10.86 5.54
C THR A 228 6.26 -10.03 5.34
N PHE A 229 6.78 -9.47 6.43
CA PHE A 229 8.10 -8.87 6.47
C PHE A 229 8.67 -8.94 7.89
N SER A 230 9.97 -9.16 8.00
CA SER A 230 10.67 -9.19 9.28
C SER A 230 12.03 -8.50 9.16
N PHE A 231 12.30 -7.56 10.05
CA PHE A 231 13.56 -6.81 10.10
C PHE A 231 14.36 -7.19 11.33
N LYS A 232 15.68 -7.21 11.23
CA LYS A 232 16.53 -7.26 12.42
C LYS A 232 16.33 -6.00 13.27
N GLY A 233 16.62 -6.10 14.56
CA GLY A 233 16.67 -4.94 15.45
C GLY A 233 17.62 -3.88 14.88
N ASN A 234 17.19 -2.62 14.90
CA ASN A 234 17.96 -1.45 14.41
C ASN A 234 18.39 -1.48 12.93
N SER A 235 17.73 -2.24 12.04
CA SER A 235 17.96 -2.14 10.58
C SER A 235 16.96 -1.23 9.88
N SER A 236 17.37 -0.55 8.82
CA SER A 236 16.47 0.27 8.01
C SER A 236 15.21 -0.52 7.62
N ARG A 237 14.02 0.08 7.86
CA ARG A 237 12.73 -0.55 7.52
C ARG A 237 12.35 -0.19 6.10
N ARG A 238 13.13 -0.72 5.16
CA ARG A 238 12.93 -0.56 3.73
C ARG A 238 12.69 -1.91 3.08
N VAL A 239 11.55 -2.03 2.43
CA VAL A 239 11.16 -3.21 1.65
C VAL A 239 10.41 -2.79 0.40
N ARG A 240 10.64 -3.48 -0.70
CA ARG A 240 9.88 -3.33 -1.93
C ARG A 240 9.86 -4.66 -2.68
N ALA A 241 8.67 -5.21 -2.85
CA ALA A 241 8.43 -6.28 -3.81
C ALA A 241 8.16 -5.66 -5.19
N SER A 242 8.81 -6.21 -6.21
CA SER A 242 8.74 -5.75 -7.59
C SER A 242 9.00 -6.92 -8.55
N THR A 243 8.88 -6.66 -9.84
CA THR A 243 9.15 -7.65 -10.89
C THR A 243 10.09 -7.07 -11.94
N VAL A 244 10.84 -7.97 -12.58
CA VAL A 244 11.68 -7.66 -13.74
C VAL A 244 11.57 -8.78 -14.77
N GLY A 245 11.86 -8.49 -16.03
CA GLY A 245 11.86 -9.49 -17.10
C GLY A 245 10.51 -10.20 -17.26
N ILE A 246 9.40 -9.45 -17.28
CA ILE A 246 8.07 -10.00 -17.48
C ILE A 246 7.92 -10.44 -18.93
N GLY A 247 7.74 -11.74 -19.15
CA GLY A 247 7.46 -12.34 -20.44
C GLY A 247 6.06 -12.96 -20.49
N GLN A 248 5.75 -13.67 -21.57
CA GLN A 248 4.49 -14.38 -21.74
C GLN A 248 4.37 -15.62 -20.84
N GLN A 249 5.49 -16.24 -20.46
CA GLN A 249 5.53 -17.50 -19.72
C GLN A 249 5.85 -17.32 -18.23
N GLY A 250 6.29 -16.14 -17.82
CA GLY A 250 6.73 -15.91 -16.45
C GLY A 250 7.39 -14.57 -16.24
N PHE A 251 7.94 -14.38 -15.05
CA PHE A 251 8.67 -13.17 -14.64
C PHE A 251 9.72 -13.49 -13.59
N ASN A 252 10.63 -12.56 -13.33
CA ASN A 252 11.57 -12.65 -12.20
C ASN A 252 11.08 -11.75 -11.07
N ALA A 253 10.84 -12.36 -9.92
CA ALA A 253 10.49 -11.64 -8.70
C ALA A 253 11.73 -10.94 -8.13
N ARG A 254 11.61 -9.65 -7.82
CA ARG A 254 12.69 -8.84 -7.27
C ARG A 254 12.28 -8.22 -5.94
N PHE A 255 13.13 -8.41 -4.94
CA PHE A 255 12.94 -7.81 -3.63
C PHE A 255 14.09 -6.87 -3.31
N ILE A 256 13.74 -5.62 -2.98
CA ILE A 256 14.71 -4.59 -2.61
C ILE A 256 14.52 -4.30 -1.13
N THR A 257 15.62 -4.30 -0.39
CA THR A 257 15.63 -3.94 1.04
C THR A 257 16.71 -2.91 1.33
N GLY A 258 16.60 -2.23 2.46
CA GLY A 258 17.58 -1.26 2.93
C GLY A 258 18.83 -1.92 3.51
N PRO A 259 19.80 -1.13 3.96
CA PRO A 259 20.94 -1.62 4.74
C PRO A 259 20.46 -2.26 6.04
N GLY A 260 20.99 -3.45 6.32
CA GLY A 260 20.56 -4.27 7.46
C GLY A 260 19.54 -5.32 6.99
N SER A 261 19.88 -6.58 7.25
CA SER A 261 19.19 -7.72 6.64
C SER A 261 17.74 -7.81 7.09
N ILE A 262 16.85 -7.91 6.11
CA ILE A 262 15.55 -8.53 6.29
C ILE A 262 15.73 -10.02 6.64
N LEU A 263 14.90 -10.53 7.55
CA LEU A 263 14.91 -11.93 7.99
C LEU A 263 13.91 -12.77 7.20
N ASP A 264 12.76 -12.20 6.89
CA ASP A 264 11.63 -12.89 6.26
C ASP A 264 10.87 -11.87 5.40
N ALA A 265 10.44 -12.27 4.21
CA ALA A 265 9.51 -11.51 3.40
C ALA A 265 8.68 -12.44 2.52
N LYS A 266 7.39 -12.15 2.44
CA LYS A 266 6.47 -12.79 1.50
C LYS A 266 5.57 -11.77 0.84
N ALA A 267 5.29 -11.97 -0.44
CA ALA A 267 4.34 -11.17 -1.19
C ALA A 267 3.43 -12.07 -2.02
N ALA A 268 2.15 -11.70 -2.07
CA ALA A 268 1.25 -12.21 -3.09
C ALA A 268 1.54 -11.52 -4.42
N TRP A 269 1.47 -12.25 -5.53
CA TRP A 269 1.54 -11.69 -6.87
C TRP A 269 0.27 -11.97 -7.65
N VAL A 270 -0.10 -11.05 -8.54
CA VAL A 270 -1.26 -11.17 -9.45
C VAL A 270 -0.83 -10.79 -10.85
N ALA A 271 -1.11 -11.65 -11.83
CA ALA A 271 -0.91 -11.42 -13.25
C ALA A 271 -2.22 -11.01 -13.92
N ILE A 272 -2.21 -9.82 -14.54
CA ILE A 272 -3.36 -9.23 -15.23
C ILE A 272 -3.06 -9.17 -16.74
N PRO A 273 -3.93 -9.70 -17.62
CA PRO A 273 -3.68 -9.66 -19.05
C PRO A 273 -3.66 -8.21 -19.57
N LYS A 274 -2.71 -7.92 -20.45
CA LYS A 274 -2.45 -6.55 -20.93
C LYS A 274 -3.61 -5.94 -21.72
N ASP A 275 -4.36 -6.79 -22.40
CA ASP A 275 -5.45 -6.49 -23.33
C ASP A 275 -6.84 -6.74 -22.73
N SER A 276 -6.94 -7.13 -21.46
CA SER A 276 -8.23 -7.40 -20.82
C SER A 276 -9.08 -6.14 -20.74
N LEU A 277 -10.32 -6.17 -21.24
CA LEU A 277 -11.27 -5.06 -21.05
C LEU A 277 -11.86 -5.02 -19.63
N ARG A 278 -11.69 -6.09 -18.84
CA ARG A 278 -12.23 -6.23 -17.48
C ARG A 278 -11.39 -5.51 -16.44
N PHE A 279 -10.09 -5.35 -16.69
CA PHE A 279 -9.12 -4.90 -15.69
C PHE A 279 -8.27 -3.74 -16.19
N ASP A 280 -8.03 -2.78 -15.31
CA ASP A 280 -6.90 -1.87 -15.43
C ASP A 280 -6.07 -1.95 -14.15
N CYS A 281 -4.76 -1.74 -14.25
CA CYS A 281 -3.91 -1.88 -13.07
C CYS A 281 -2.62 -1.10 -13.19
N GLY A 282 -1.94 -0.96 -12.06
CA GLY A 282 -0.64 -0.33 -12.04
C GLY A 282 -0.09 -0.17 -10.65
N VAL A 283 0.98 0.63 -10.59
CA VAL A 283 1.69 0.97 -9.36
C VAL A 283 1.87 2.48 -9.32
N PHE A 284 1.66 3.08 -8.16
CA PHE A 284 2.13 4.43 -7.90
C PHE A 284 3.08 4.43 -6.72
N GLU A 285 3.99 5.40 -6.72
CA GLU A 285 5.07 5.51 -5.75
C GLU A 285 5.14 6.92 -5.18
N ILE A 286 5.30 6.99 -3.87
CA ILE A 286 5.56 8.23 -3.16
C ILE A 286 7.06 8.22 -2.88
N THR A 287 7.83 8.99 -3.64
CA THR A 287 9.30 9.03 -3.54
C THR A 287 9.83 10.21 -2.74
N SER A 288 9.01 11.25 -2.56
CA SER A 288 9.38 12.47 -1.85
C SER A 288 8.70 12.52 -0.50
N LYS A 289 9.43 13.03 0.50
CA LYS A 289 8.86 13.41 1.80
C LYS A 289 7.69 14.38 1.55
N PRO A 290 6.43 13.97 1.83
CA PRO A 290 5.32 14.89 1.70
C PRO A 290 5.51 16.05 2.70
N SER A 291 5.08 17.25 2.32
CA SER A 291 5.09 18.41 3.21
C SER A 291 4.07 18.28 4.36
N SER A 292 3.15 17.33 4.26
CA SER A 292 2.11 17.01 5.22
C SER A 292 2.13 15.51 5.58
N SER A 293 1.37 15.14 6.61
CA SER A 293 1.12 13.74 6.99
C SER A 293 0.25 12.97 5.99
N VAL A 294 -0.19 13.61 4.91
CA VAL A 294 -1.16 13.09 3.94
C VAL A 294 -0.65 13.34 2.53
N ALA A 295 -0.25 12.29 1.83
CA ALA A 295 0.04 12.35 0.41
C ALA A 295 -1.24 12.04 -0.38
N THR A 296 -1.52 12.81 -1.42
CA THR A 296 -2.66 12.58 -2.32
C THR A 296 -2.20 12.55 -3.77
N GLY A 297 -3.01 11.93 -4.62
CA GLY A 297 -2.85 11.96 -6.06
C GLY A 297 -4.03 11.33 -6.76
N SER A 298 -3.92 11.17 -8.07
CA SER A 298 -4.93 10.52 -8.88
C SER A 298 -4.31 9.53 -9.85
N VAL A 299 -5.12 8.56 -10.24
CA VAL A 299 -4.82 7.60 -11.30
C VAL A 299 -5.89 7.75 -12.36
N ASN A 300 -5.47 7.92 -13.60
CA ASN A 300 -6.36 7.85 -14.74
C ASN A 300 -6.32 6.44 -15.33
N PHE A 301 -7.49 5.87 -15.58
CA PHE A 301 -7.61 4.62 -16.30
C PHE A 301 -7.27 4.80 -17.77
N THR A 302 -6.94 3.70 -18.42
CA THR A 302 -6.85 3.58 -19.86
C THR A 302 -8.16 4.09 -20.47
N LYS A 303 -8.04 4.94 -21.48
CA LYS A 303 -9.19 5.61 -22.08
C LYS A 303 -10.25 4.59 -22.52
N TRP A 304 -11.52 4.85 -22.19
CA TRP A 304 -12.68 4.03 -22.55
C TRP A 304 -12.69 2.61 -21.97
N LYS A 305 -11.86 2.33 -20.96
CA LYS A 305 -11.82 1.00 -20.34
C LYS A 305 -13.12 0.65 -19.62
N PHE A 306 -13.70 1.62 -18.91
CA PHE A 306 -14.88 1.40 -18.09
C PHE A 306 -16.07 2.25 -18.59
N PRO A 307 -17.30 1.70 -18.60
CA PRO A 307 -18.49 2.45 -18.99
C PRO A 307 -18.78 3.61 -18.02
N LYS A 308 -19.27 4.75 -18.56
CA LYS A 308 -19.56 5.95 -17.76
C LYS A 308 -20.46 5.73 -16.55
N LYS A 309 -21.45 4.85 -16.71
CA LYS A 309 -22.50 4.58 -15.72
C LYS A 309 -22.09 3.53 -14.68
N GLN A 310 -20.92 2.89 -14.85
CA GLN A 310 -20.49 1.76 -14.04
C GLN A 310 -19.00 1.95 -13.69
N PRO A 311 -18.69 2.83 -12.70
CA PRO A 311 -17.32 2.99 -12.24
C PRO A 311 -16.80 1.65 -11.69
N PRO A 312 -15.53 1.30 -11.92
CA PRO A 312 -14.97 0.02 -11.47
C PRO A 312 -14.83 -0.04 -9.94
N ASN A 313 -14.73 -1.25 -9.42
CA ASN A 313 -14.22 -1.49 -8.07
C ASN A 313 -12.69 -1.41 -8.08
N VAL A 314 -12.11 -0.77 -7.06
CA VAL A 314 -10.66 -0.59 -6.97
C VAL A 314 -10.14 -1.34 -5.77
N PHE A 315 -9.28 -2.31 -6.02
CA PHE A 315 -8.48 -3.03 -5.03
C PHE A 315 -7.10 -2.39 -4.95
N ILE A 316 -6.59 -2.17 -3.74
CA ILE A 316 -5.32 -1.48 -3.52
C ILE A 316 -4.59 -2.11 -2.34
N GLY A 317 -3.26 -2.04 -2.34
CA GLY A 317 -2.49 -2.23 -1.12
C GLY A 317 -0.99 -2.11 -1.28
N LEU A 318 -0.32 -2.29 -0.16
CA LEU A 318 1.09 -2.00 0.00
C LEU A 318 1.98 -3.03 -0.70
N SER A 319 2.87 -2.57 -1.57
CA SER A 319 3.91 -3.39 -2.24
C SER A 319 5.32 -3.10 -1.71
N GLY A 320 5.48 -1.95 -1.05
CA GLY A 320 6.75 -1.51 -0.49
C GLY A 320 6.62 -0.26 0.34
N PHE A 321 7.59 -0.03 1.20
CA PHE A 321 7.73 1.18 2.00
C PHE A 321 9.18 1.42 2.37
N ASP A 322 9.50 2.68 2.65
CA ASP A 322 10.78 3.10 3.21
C ASP A 322 10.55 3.98 4.44
N ARG A 323 10.94 3.45 5.61
CA ARG A 323 10.66 4.08 6.89
C ARG A 323 11.89 4.09 7.79
N ASP A 324 12.04 5.20 8.51
CA ASP A 324 13.05 5.33 9.57
C ASP A 324 12.70 4.47 10.81
N LEU A 325 13.74 4.02 11.50
CA LEU A 325 13.71 3.17 12.68
C LEU A 325 13.13 3.85 13.92
N SER A 326 13.31 5.17 14.02
CA SER A 326 13.05 5.94 15.24
C SER A 326 11.56 6.10 15.58
N ARG A 327 10.64 5.62 14.71
CA ARG A 327 9.21 5.91 14.80
C ARG A 327 8.32 4.66 14.66
N PRO A 328 7.08 4.72 15.19
CA PRO A 328 6.03 3.78 14.85
C PRO A 328 5.81 3.66 13.34
N PHE A 329 5.41 2.47 12.89
CA PHE A 329 4.99 2.26 11.51
C PHE A 329 3.48 2.47 11.43
N ARG A 330 3.01 3.55 10.80
CA ARG A 330 1.59 3.83 10.61
C ARG A 330 1.34 4.28 9.19
N HIS A 331 0.72 3.42 8.40
CA HIS A 331 0.39 3.68 7.01
C HIS A 331 -1.06 3.28 6.74
N SER A 332 -1.75 4.10 5.96
CA SER A 332 -3.09 3.84 5.45
C SER A 332 -3.10 4.34 4.02
N VAL A 333 -3.61 3.52 3.12
CA VAL A 333 -3.97 3.93 1.76
C VAL A 333 -5.48 3.82 1.62
N ALA A 334 -6.08 4.85 1.04
CA ALA A 334 -7.50 4.89 0.75
C ALA A 334 -7.74 5.35 -0.69
N VAL A 335 -8.79 4.83 -1.29
CA VAL A 335 -9.30 5.24 -2.61
C VAL A 335 -10.53 6.12 -2.40
N THR A 336 -10.55 7.26 -3.09
CA THR A 336 -11.65 8.23 -3.08
C THR A 336 -11.97 8.67 -4.51
N GLY A 337 -13.11 9.34 -4.72
CA GLY A 337 -13.42 9.96 -6.02
C GLY A 337 -13.42 8.97 -7.20
N LYS A 338 -13.89 7.74 -7.00
CA LYS A 338 -13.96 6.72 -8.06
C LYS A 338 -14.90 7.18 -9.18
N SER A 339 -14.44 7.11 -10.42
CA SER A 339 -15.21 7.37 -11.63
C SER A 339 -14.84 6.35 -12.72
N HIS A 340 -15.45 6.43 -13.89
CA HIS A 340 -15.07 5.60 -15.04
C HIS A 340 -13.75 6.03 -15.70
N GLU A 341 -13.23 7.22 -15.38
CA GLU A 341 -12.00 7.76 -15.94
C GLU A 341 -10.80 7.54 -15.02
N GLY A 342 -11.04 7.27 -13.73
CA GLY A 342 -9.97 7.17 -12.74
C GLY A 342 -10.46 7.19 -11.30
N PHE A 343 -9.51 7.30 -10.38
CA PHE A 343 -9.76 7.48 -8.95
C PHE A 343 -8.71 8.38 -8.32
N SER A 344 -9.07 8.99 -7.19
CA SER A 344 -8.14 9.68 -6.30
C SER A 344 -7.66 8.73 -5.22
N TRP A 345 -6.43 8.90 -4.77
CA TRP A 345 -5.88 8.13 -3.67
C TRP A 345 -5.34 9.05 -2.59
N THR A 346 -5.32 8.53 -1.37
CA THR A 346 -4.74 9.20 -0.21
C THR A 346 -3.89 8.20 0.55
N VAL A 347 -2.64 8.55 0.82
CA VAL A 347 -1.77 7.81 1.74
C VAL A 347 -1.58 8.66 2.98
N ARG A 348 -2.02 8.17 4.14
CA ARG A 348 -1.90 8.85 5.43
C ARG A 348 -0.84 8.19 6.29
N ASN A 349 -0.07 9.03 6.97
CA ASN A 349 0.78 8.67 8.08
C ASN A 349 0.33 9.46 9.31
N TRP A 350 -0.45 8.84 10.20
CA TRP A 350 -0.95 9.51 11.39
C TRP A 350 -0.05 9.17 12.58
N ASP A 351 1.09 9.84 12.65
CA ASP A 351 1.85 9.94 13.89
C ASP A 351 1.68 11.34 14.50
N GLU A 352 1.25 11.37 15.77
CA GLU A 352 0.81 12.58 16.48
C GLU A 352 1.95 13.55 16.78
N SER A 353 3.21 13.12 16.65
CA SER A 353 4.34 13.87 17.20
C SER A 353 5.33 14.46 16.21
N THR A 354 5.24 14.22 14.89
CA THR A 354 6.00 14.98 13.87
C THR A 354 5.68 14.51 12.44
N ILE A 355 5.39 15.47 11.55
CA ILE A 355 5.07 15.34 10.11
C ILE A 355 6.22 14.75 9.25
N SER A 356 7.28 14.22 9.86
CA SER A 356 8.54 13.97 9.18
C SER A 356 8.90 12.49 9.22
N LEU A 357 9.33 11.94 8.07
CA LEU A 357 10.19 10.74 7.91
C LEU A 357 9.55 9.42 7.41
N SER A 358 8.50 9.43 6.56
CA SER A 358 8.32 8.31 5.61
C SER A 358 9.02 8.74 4.32
N TRP A 359 10.04 7.99 3.94
CA TRP A 359 10.81 8.28 2.74
C TRP A 359 10.09 7.77 1.48
N GLY A 360 9.22 6.77 1.63
CA GLY A 360 8.27 6.45 0.57
C GLY A 360 7.33 5.30 0.85
N ALA A 361 6.38 5.13 -0.07
CA ALA A 361 5.47 3.99 -0.14
C ALA A 361 5.25 3.61 -1.60
N VAL A 362 5.15 2.31 -1.87
CA VAL A 362 4.85 1.74 -3.19
C VAL A 362 3.53 1.02 -3.07
N ILE A 363 2.57 1.39 -3.91
CA ILE A 363 1.20 0.90 -3.82
C ILE A 363 0.80 0.28 -5.16
N SER A 364 0.39 -0.99 -5.15
CA SER A 364 -0.22 -1.66 -6.29
C SER A 364 -1.74 -1.50 -6.23
N TRP A 365 -2.36 -1.35 -7.40
CA TRP A 365 -3.81 -1.24 -7.54
C TRP A 365 -4.35 -2.02 -8.73
N ILE A 366 -5.59 -2.49 -8.61
CA ILE A 366 -6.38 -3.15 -9.66
C ILE A 366 -7.76 -2.49 -9.69
N ALA A 367 -8.19 -2.03 -10.85
CA ALA A 367 -9.56 -1.62 -11.12
C ALA A 367 -10.28 -2.73 -11.90
N ILE A 368 -11.44 -3.16 -11.40
CA ILE A 368 -12.22 -4.27 -11.94
C ILE A 368 -13.57 -3.73 -12.39
N ALA A 369 -13.91 -3.99 -13.65
CA ALA A 369 -15.23 -3.64 -14.18
C ALA A 369 -16.32 -4.29 -13.33
N ASN A 370 -17.36 -3.53 -12.98
CA ASN A 370 -18.54 -4.12 -12.38
C ASN A 370 -19.23 -5.01 -13.42
N PRO A 371 -19.80 -6.16 -13.01
CA PRO A 371 -20.65 -6.92 -13.90
C PRO A 371 -21.74 -5.99 -14.44
N ILE A 372 -21.97 -6.06 -15.75
CA ILE A 372 -23.07 -5.32 -16.36
C ILE A 372 -24.33 -5.99 -15.81
N ASN A 373 -25.00 -5.34 -14.86
CA ASN A 373 -26.37 -5.71 -14.53
C ASN A 373 -27.14 -5.67 -15.85
N ALA A 374 -27.48 -6.85 -16.38
CA ALA A 374 -28.39 -6.98 -17.51
C ALA A 374 -29.74 -6.41 -17.02
N ALA A 375 -29.98 -5.14 -17.33
CA ALA A 375 -31.17 -4.41 -16.92
C ALA A 375 -32.36 -4.81 -17.79
#